data_AF-A0AAW4PT14-F1
#
_entry.id   AF-A0AAW4PT14-F1
#
_cell.length_a   1.000
_cell.length_b   1.000
_cell.length_c   1.000
_cell.angle_alpha   90.00
_cell.angle_beta   90.00
_cell.angle_gamma   90.00
#
_symmetry.space_group_name_H-M   'P 1'
#
loop_
_entity.id
_entity.type
_entity.pdbx_description
1 polymer ?
#
loop_
_entity_poly.entity_id
_entity_poly.type
_entity_poly.pdbx_seq_one_letter_code
_entity_poly.pdbx_strand_id
1 'polypeptide(L)' 'MTTIETHPVDAADRQRSPHRRSKGVLFCPACGHESPMGGDWHVDWRGDTRTRRCPDCQAVVSDR' A
#
# COMPACT_ATOMS: atom_id res chain seq x y z
N MET A 1 52.93 8.18 -16.83
CA MET A 1 52.14 9.02 -15.91
C MET A 1 50.69 8.60 -16.07
N THR A 2 50.23 7.64 -15.26
CA THR A 2 48.92 6.99 -15.41
C THR A 2 47.82 7.87 -14.85
N THR A 3 46.86 8.23 -15.71
CA THR A 3 45.70 9.06 -15.43
C THR A 3 44.74 8.34 -14.49
N ILE A 4 44.28 9.02 -13.45
CA ILE A 4 43.31 8.51 -12.47
C ILE A 4 41.92 8.50 -13.14
N GLU A 5 41.39 7.31 -13.42
CA GLU A 5 40.01 7.17 -13.88
C GLU A 5 39.05 7.49 -12.72
N THR A 6 38.36 8.61 -12.87
CA THR A 6 37.27 9.01 -11.98
C THR A 6 36.07 8.10 -12.27
N HIS A 7 35.87 7.10 -11.43
CA HIS A 7 34.64 6.32 -11.41
C HIS A 7 33.46 7.25 -11.09
N PRO A 8 32.40 7.32 -11.93
CA PRO A 8 31.21 8.08 -11.58
C PRO A 8 30.54 7.39 -10.38
N VAL A 9 30.40 8.14 -9.30
CA VAL A 9 29.65 7.74 -8.10
C VAL A 9 28.19 7.50 -8.47
N ASP A 10 27.85 6.21 -8.52
CA ASP A 10 26.58 5.63 -8.12
C ASP A 10 25.32 6.47 -8.40
N ALA A 11 24.89 6.48 -9.67
CA ALA A 11 23.53 6.84 -10.05
C ALA A 11 22.53 5.69 -9.75
N ALA A 12 22.76 4.89 -8.70
CA ALA A 12 21.91 3.76 -8.35
C ALA A 12 20.78 4.13 -7.37
N ASP A 13 20.62 5.40 -6.98
CA ASP A 13 19.51 5.84 -6.12
C ASP A 13 18.21 6.16 -6.91
N ARG A 14 18.15 5.88 -8.22
CA ARG A 14 16.86 5.96 -8.96
C ARG A 14 15.96 4.75 -8.77
N GLN A 15 16.38 3.75 -7.99
CA GLN A 15 15.58 2.59 -7.64
C GLN A 15 14.80 2.75 -6.33
N ARG A 16 14.59 3.97 -5.83
CA ARG A 16 13.56 4.22 -4.82
C ARG A 16 12.18 4.22 -5.50
N SER A 17 11.70 3.05 -5.90
CA SER A 17 10.28 2.91 -6.25
C SER A 17 9.76 1.51 -5.91
N PRO A 18 8.59 1.38 -5.26
CA PRO A 18 7.90 2.33 -4.41
C PRO A 18 7.98 1.87 -2.95
N HIS A 19 7.48 2.68 -2.05
CA HIS A 19 7.02 2.22 -0.74
C HIS A 19 5.87 1.23 -0.97
N ARG A 20 6.16 0.01 -1.45
CA ARG A 20 5.24 -1.11 -1.44
C ARG A 20 5.15 -1.51 0.03
N ARG A 21 4.49 -0.67 0.83
CA ARG A 21 4.09 -1.04 2.19
C ARG A 21 3.42 -2.37 1.99
N SER A 22 4.07 -3.44 2.43
CA SER A 22 3.51 -4.77 2.47
C SER A 22 2.29 -4.64 3.37
N LYS A 23 1.16 -4.31 2.75
CA LYS A 23 -0.09 -3.97 3.41
C LYS A 23 -0.49 -5.24 4.13
N GLY A 24 -0.64 -5.14 5.46
CA GLY A 24 -1.25 -6.21 6.23
C GLY A 24 -2.57 -6.64 5.57
N VAL A 25 -2.86 -7.94 5.63
CA VAL A 25 -4.17 -8.45 5.23
C VAL A 25 -5.17 -7.94 6.26
N LEU A 26 -6.27 -7.37 5.79
CA LEU A 26 -7.40 -7.05 6.65
C LEU A 26 -8.35 -8.25 6.65
N PHE A 27 -9.04 -8.39 7.77
CA PHE A 27 -10.02 -9.43 8.00
C PHE A 27 -11.35 -8.74 8.27
N CYS A 28 -12.40 -9.14 7.56
CA CYS A 28 -13.73 -8.63 7.83
C CYS A 28 -14.27 -9.31 9.11
N PRO A 29 -14.66 -8.54 10.14
CA PRO A 29 -15.18 -9.12 11.38
C PRO A 29 -16.57 -9.73 11.25
N ALA A 30 -17.30 -9.45 10.17
CA ALA A 30 -18.67 -9.93 9.97
C ALA A 30 -18.74 -11.27 9.22
N CYS A 31 -17.97 -11.45 8.15
CA CYS A 31 -18.00 -12.67 7.34
C CYS A 31 -16.67 -13.43 7.27
N GLY A 32 -15.59 -12.87 7.82
CA GLY A 32 -14.26 -13.47 7.74
C GLY A 32 -13.53 -13.24 6.43
N HIS A 33 -14.03 -12.39 5.52
CA HIS A 33 -13.35 -12.08 4.26
C HIS A 33 -11.94 -11.51 4.52
N GLU A 34 -10.93 -12.11 3.88
CA GLU A 34 -9.53 -11.72 4.00
C GLU A 34 -9.09 -11.04 2.70
N SER A 35 -8.67 -9.79 2.79
CA SER A 35 -8.17 -9.07 1.62
C SER A 35 -7.02 -8.15 1.97
N PRO A 36 -6.02 -8.00 1.08
CA PRO A 36 -4.95 -7.01 1.27
C PRO A 36 -5.55 -5.63 1.51
N MET A 37 -5.00 -4.83 2.43
CA MET A 37 -5.56 -3.52 2.83
C MET A 37 -5.83 -2.51 1.69
N GLY A 38 -5.39 -2.78 0.45
CA GLY A 38 -5.56 -1.95 -0.74
C GLY A 38 -5.98 -2.76 -1.97
N GLY A 39 -6.43 -4.00 -1.77
CA GLY A 39 -7.08 -4.80 -2.79
C GLY A 39 -8.58 -4.55 -2.76
N ASP A 40 -9.35 -5.61 -2.57
CA ASP A 40 -10.80 -5.71 -2.80
C ASP A 40 -11.72 -4.94 -1.83
N TRP A 41 -11.16 -4.07 -0.99
CA TRP A 41 -11.97 -3.28 -0.05
C TRP A 41 -12.68 -2.15 -0.77
N HIS A 42 -14.01 -2.11 -0.67
CA HIS A 42 -14.78 -0.94 -1.12
C HIS A 42 -14.45 0.25 -0.23
N VAL A 43 -14.00 1.34 -0.83
CA VAL A 43 -13.68 2.57 -0.09
C VAL A 43 -14.80 3.58 -0.32
N ASP A 44 -15.49 3.91 0.76
CA ASP A 44 -16.52 4.94 0.78
C ASP A 44 -15.91 6.20 1.42
N TRP A 45 -16.07 7.34 0.75
CA TRP A 45 -15.61 8.63 1.24
C TRP A 45 -16.82 9.43 1.71
N ARG A 46 -16.87 9.72 3.01
CA ARG A 46 -17.93 10.54 3.63
C ARG A 46 -17.29 11.80 4.16
N GLY A 47 -17.25 12.83 3.32
CA GLY A 47 -16.53 14.07 3.61
C GLY A 47 -15.03 13.80 3.71
N ASP A 48 -14.46 14.05 4.89
CA ASP A 48 -13.04 13.80 5.17
C ASP A 48 -12.78 12.37 5.68
N THR A 49 -13.82 11.65 6.10
CA THR A 49 -13.69 10.30 6.64
C THR A 49 -13.65 9.26 5.54
N ARG A 50 -12.68 8.35 5.63
CA ARG A 50 -12.53 7.23 4.70
C ARG A 50 -12.95 5.93 5.38
N THR A 51 -14.06 5.38 4.95
CA THR A 51 -14.56 4.09 5.45
C THR A 51 -14.28 2.98 4.45
N ARG A 52 -13.68 1.87 4.91
CA ARG A 52 -13.47 0.65 4.13
C ARG A 52 -14.57 -0.34 4.46
N ARG A 53 -15.20 -0.88 3.43
CA ARG A 53 -16.28 -1.88 3.51
C ARG A 53 -15.87 -3.17 2.81
N CYS A 54 -16.37 -4.28 3.33
CA CYS A 54 -16.21 -5.60 2.74
C CYS A 54 -17.03 -5.71 1.43
N PRO A 55 -16.47 -6.31 0.35
CA PRO A 55 -17.21 -6.52 -0.89
C PRO A 55 -18.36 -7.52 -0.75
N ASP A 56 -18.22 -8.55 0.11
CA ASP A 56 -19.24 -9.59 0.26
C ASP A 56 -20.42 -9.19 1.14
N CYS A 57 -20.15 -8.63 2.33
CA CYS A 57 -21.19 -8.33 3.33
C CYS A 57 -21.41 -6.84 3.58
N GLN A 58 -20.64 -5.97 2.91
CA GLN A 58 -20.69 -4.51 3.07
C GLN A 58 -20.42 -3.99 4.49
N ALA A 59 -19.98 -4.85 5.42
CA ALA A 59 -19.61 -4.46 6.76
C ALA A 59 -18.40 -3.54 6.76
N VAL A 60 -18.40 -2.58 7.70
CA VAL A 60 -17.27 -1.65 7.88
C VAL A 60 -16.11 -2.40 8.51
N VAL A 61 -14.97 -2.41 7.81
CA VAL A 61 -13.74 -3.09 8.25
C VAL A 61 -12.78 -2.11 8.91
N SER A 62 -12.78 -0.86 8.48
CA SER A 62 -11.98 0.21 9.09
C SER A 62 -12.51 1.56 8.66
N ASP A 63 -12.77 2.44 9.61
CA ASP A 63 -12.87 3.88 9.38
C ASP A 63 -11.57 4.56 9.83
N ARG A 64 -11.13 5.58 9.10
CA ARG A 64 -10.03 6.46 9.50
C ARG A 64 -10.31 7.88 9.03
#